data_AF-A0A354HGZ8-F1
#
_entry.id   AF-A0A354HGZ8-F1
#
_cell.length_a   1.000
_cell.length_b   1.000
_cell.length_c   1.000
_cell.angle_alpha   90.00
_cell.angle_beta   90.00
_cell.angle_gamma   90.00
#
_symmetry.space_group_name_H-M   'P 1'
#
loop_
_entity.id
_entity.type
_entity.pdbx_description
1 polymer ?
#
loop_
_entity_poly.entity_id
_entity_poly.type
_entity_poly.pdbx_seq_one_letter_code
_entity_poly.pdbx_strand_id
1 'polypeptide(L)'
;MVTKNELKEALAGLGITKGMTLEVHCSLSSFGELEGGAATVLDTLKELVTEEGSIFMPALRFSPELELTESDKKLGLTVKIRKLPPDAERTAMGIVADTFRKLPDTYCGTDTISTAGWGKHGKEALIGGLDYPIHNGGKALMLGVDIYKLTAMHYVEGITPEDINAQFAPTDEIKPHISAGRVAVRSRSPTGKSMVQDTGYGVQ
;
A
#
# COMPACT_ATOMS: atom_id res chain seq x y z
N MET A 1 -16.24 6.47 -20.73
CA MET A 1 -14.81 6.77 -20.74
C MET A 1 -14.56 8.10 -20.05
N VAL A 2 -13.63 8.14 -19.11
CA VAL A 2 -13.07 9.34 -18.48
C VAL A 2 -11.82 9.72 -19.25
N THR A 3 -11.69 11.00 -19.59
CA THR A 3 -10.55 11.56 -20.33
C THR A 3 -9.45 12.03 -19.39
N LYS A 4 -8.24 12.23 -19.91
CA LYS A 4 -7.14 12.86 -19.14
C LYS A 4 -7.53 14.25 -18.61
N ASN A 5 -8.23 15.05 -19.41
CA ASN A 5 -8.61 16.42 -19.01
C ASN A 5 -9.64 16.42 -17.88
N GLU A 6 -10.66 15.56 -17.93
CA GLU A 6 -11.63 15.41 -16.85
C GLU A 6 -10.97 14.96 -15.54
N LEU A 7 -10.03 14.00 -15.62
CA LEU A 7 -9.25 13.59 -14.45
C LEU A 7 -8.45 14.76 -13.87
N LYS A 8 -7.76 15.52 -14.73
CA LYS A 8 -6.94 16.66 -14.31
C LYS A 8 -7.77 17.74 -13.65
N GLU A 9 -8.91 18.10 -14.23
CA GLU A 9 -9.83 19.10 -13.68
C GLU A 9 -10.42 18.65 -12.34
N ALA A 10 -10.80 17.37 -12.22
CA ALA A 10 -11.31 16.82 -10.96
C ALA A 10 -10.24 16.82 -9.86
N LEU A 11 -9.01 16.42 -10.16
CA LEU A 11 -7.89 16.41 -9.22
C LEU A 11 -7.49 17.84 -8.80
N ALA A 12 -7.48 18.79 -9.74
CA ALA A 12 -7.27 20.20 -9.42
C ALA A 12 -8.41 20.77 -8.55
N GLY A 13 -9.67 20.40 -8.85
CA GLY A 13 -10.85 20.78 -8.08
C GLY A 13 -10.87 20.19 -6.65
N LEU A 14 -10.24 19.03 -6.45
CA LEU A 14 -10.00 18.44 -5.13
C LEU A 14 -8.95 19.22 -4.31
N GLY A 15 -8.22 20.14 -4.95
CA GLY A 15 -7.22 20.99 -4.33
C GLY A 15 -5.79 20.46 -4.48
N ILE A 16 -5.52 19.56 -5.43
CA ILE A 16 -4.14 19.17 -5.74
C ILE A 16 -3.44 20.32 -6.46
N THR A 17 -2.36 20.79 -5.86
CA THR A 17 -1.58 21.92 -6.39
C THR A 17 -0.10 21.59 -6.52
N LYS A 18 0.59 22.45 -7.26
CA LYS A 18 2.05 22.48 -7.37
C LYS A 18 2.72 22.39 -6.00
N GLY A 19 3.79 21.61 -5.90
CA GLY A 19 4.62 21.48 -4.70
C GLY A 19 4.08 20.54 -3.63
N MET A 20 2.90 19.95 -3.82
CA MET A 20 2.33 19.02 -2.83
C MET A 20 3.14 17.73 -2.72
N THR A 21 3.21 17.21 -1.50
CA THR A 21 3.69 15.85 -1.21
C THR A 21 2.48 14.95 -0.98
N LEU A 22 2.33 13.90 -1.79
CA LEU A 22 1.16 13.03 -1.79
C LEU A 22 1.55 11.58 -1.53
N GLU A 23 0.90 10.93 -0.56
CA GLU A 23 0.76 9.46 -0.53
C GLU A 23 -0.49 9.09 -1.34
N VAL A 24 -0.34 8.24 -2.34
CA VAL A 24 -1.43 7.93 -3.27
C VAL A 24 -1.79 6.45 -3.21
N HIS A 25 -3.10 6.19 -3.08
CA HIS A 25 -3.71 4.87 -3.23
C HIS A 25 -4.79 4.94 -4.31
N CYS A 26 -4.78 3.99 -5.24
CA CYS A 26 -5.64 4.09 -6.41
C CYS A 26 -6.19 2.74 -6.88
N SER A 27 -7.51 2.68 -7.05
CA SER A 27 -8.20 1.62 -7.77
C SER A 27 -8.55 2.10 -9.17
N LEU A 28 -7.77 1.69 -10.18
CA LEU A 28 -7.99 2.13 -11.57
C LEU A 28 -9.39 1.73 -12.09
N SER A 29 -9.92 0.58 -11.66
CA SER A 29 -11.25 0.12 -12.08
C SER A 29 -12.38 1.01 -11.56
N SER A 30 -12.17 1.80 -10.51
CA SER A 30 -13.18 2.73 -9.99
C SER A 30 -13.52 3.87 -10.95
N PHE A 31 -12.63 4.16 -11.91
CA PHE A 31 -12.86 5.14 -12.97
C PHE A 31 -13.72 4.58 -14.12
N GLY A 32 -14.10 3.29 -14.06
CA GLY A 32 -14.69 2.57 -15.19
C GLY A 32 -13.65 2.39 -16.29
N GLU A 33 -13.74 3.22 -17.33
CA GLU A 33 -12.77 3.24 -18.43
C GLU A 33 -12.05 4.59 -18.42
N LEU A 34 -10.76 4.60 -18.08
CA LEU A 34 -9.90 5.79 -18.12
C LEU A 34 -9.00 5.73 -19.35
N GLU A 35 -9.06 6.78 -20.17
CA GLU A 35 -8.15 6.99 -21.30
C GLU A 35 -6.70 6.84 -20.85
N GLY A 36 -5.92 5.96 -21.50
CA GLY A 36 -4.51 5.70 -21.18
C GLY A 36 -4.25 4.99 -19.83
N GLY A 37 -5.30 4.65 -19.08
CA GLY A 37 -5.23 3.83 -17.88
C GLY A 37 -4.28 4.37 -16.80
N ALA A 38 -3.42 3.50 -16.27
CA ALA A 38 -2.50 3.85 -15.18
C ALA A 38 -1.54 4.98 -15.51
N ALA A 39 -1.03 5.04 -16.76
CA ALA A 39 -0.10 6.08 -17.18
C ALA A 39 -0.75 7.47 -17.05
N THR A 40 -2.01 7.61 -17.47
CA THR A 40 -2.76 8.87 -17.34
C THR A 40 -2.90 9.34 -15.90
N VAL A 41 -3.13 8.43 -14.94
CA VAL A 41 -3.16 8.80 -13.52
C VAL A 41 -1.82 9.36 -13.07
N LEU A 42 -0.72 8.66 -13.39
CA LEU A 42 0.63 9.05 -12.97
C LEU A 42 1.06 10.36 -13.63
N ASP A 43 0.87 10.50 -14.94
CA ASP A 43 1.22 11.69 -15.68
C ASP A 43 0.43 12.91 -15.20
N THR A 44 -0.87 12.74 -14.93
CA THR A 44 -1.71 13.84 -14.45
C THR A 44 -1.31 14.27 -13.05
N LEU A 45 -0.99 13.33 -12.15
CA LEU A 45 -0.49 13.67 -10.81
C LEU A 45 0.83 14.42 -10.90
N LYS A 46 1.81 13.90 -11.66
CA LYS A 46 3.11 14.55 -11.88
C LYS A 46 2.95 15.94 -12.50
N GLU A 47 2.03 16.12 -13.44
CA GLU A 47 1.72 17.39 -14.09
C GLU A 47 1.15 18.42 -13.10
N LEU A 48 0.29 18.00 -12.17
CA LEU A 48 -0.31 18.88 -11.16
C LEU A 48 0.66 19.25 -10.04
N VAL A 49 1.39 18.28 -9.49
CA VAL A 49 2.31 18.55 -8.36
C VAL A 49 3.67 19.11 -8.82
N THR A 50 4.06 18.83 -10.07
CA THR A 50 5.35 19.19 -10.69
C THR A 50 6.56 18.59 -9.98
N GLU A 51 7.76 18.79 -10.53
CA GLU A 51 9.03 18.40 -9.90
C GLU A 51 9.28 19.09 -8.54
N GLU A 52 8.58 20.18 -8.24
CA GLU A 52 8.65 20.82 -6.91
C GLU A 52 7.89 20.04 -5.83
N GLY A 53 6.96 19.17 -6.23
CA GLY A 53 6.20 18.28 -5.36
C GLY A 53 6.80 16.89 -5.25
N SER A 54 6.07 15.96 -4.64
CA SER A 54 6.50 14.57 -4.51
C SER A 54 5.32 13.61 -4.44
N ILE A 55 5.49 12.41 -4.98
CA ILE A 55 4.47 11.35 -4.98
C ILE A 55 5.08 10.11 -4.34
N PHE A 56 4.35 9.51 -3.41
CA PHE A 56 4.68 8.28 -2.72
C PHE A 56 3.57 7.25 -2.94
N MET A 57 3.92 6.02 -3.25
CA MET A 57 2.98 4.91 -3.37
C MET A 57 3.54 3.65 -2.69
N PRO A 58 2.69 2.77 -2.14
CA PRO A 58 3.17 1.51 -1.58
C PRO A 58 3.74 0.61 -2.70
N ALA A 59 4.88 -0.02 -2.43
CA ALA A 59 5.55 -0.97 -3.32
C ALA A 59 5.68 -2.35 -2.67
N LEU A 60 4.63 -2.79 -1.98
CA LEU A 60 4.62 -4.07 -1.26
C LEU A 60 4.56 -5.25 -2.24
N ARG A 61 5.45 -6.23 -2.07
CA ARG A 61 5.51 -7.43 -2.92
C ARG A 61 4.60 -8.53 -2.38
N PHE A 62 3.32 -8.25 -2.29
CA PHE A 62 2.30 -9.20 -1.84
C PHE A 62 1.28 -9.50 -2.93
N SER A 63 0.78 -10.73 -2.95
CA SER A 63 -0.34 -11.11 -3.80
C SER A 63 -1.64 -10.46 -3.32
N PRO A 64 -2.65 -10.36 -4.18
CA PRO A 64 -4.04 -10.27 -3.73
C PRO A 64 -4.38 -11.37 -2.73
N GLU A 65 -5.48 -11.17 -2.00
CA GLU A 65 -5.99 -12.15 -1.05
C GLU A 65 -6.29 -13.48 -1.76
N LEU A 66 -5.86 -14.57 -1.15
CA LEU A 66 -6.07 -15.94 -1.57
C LEU A 66 -7.27 -16.52 -0.82
N GLU A 67 -7.95 -17.49 -1.44
CA GLU A 67 -9.03 -18.20 -0.79
C GLU A 67 -8.54 -18.96 0.46
N LEU A 68 -9.34 -18.89 1.52
CA LEU A 68 -9.07 -19.60 2.76
C LEU A 68 -9.59 -21.04 2.67
N THR A 69 -8.70 -21.99 2.93
CA THR A 69 -9.06 -23.40 3.11
C THR A 69 -9.79 -23.62 4.44
N GLU A 70 -10.46 -24.76 4.60
CA GLU A 70 -11.06 -25.14 5.88
C GLU A 70 -10.02 -25.28 7.01
N SER A 71 -8.79 -25.68 6.69
CA SER A 71 -7.67 -25.64 7.65
C SER A 71 -7.28 -24.22 8.02
N ASP A 72 -7.23 -23.29 7.06
CA ASP A 72 -6.93 -21.89 7.34
C ASP A 72 -7.97 -21.28 8.29
N LYS A 73 -9.26 -21.55 8.03
CA LYS A 73 -10.37 -21.08 8.89
C LYS A 73 -10.34 -21.70 10.28
N LYS A 74 -10.00 -22.99 10.40
CA LYS A 74 -9.83 -23.68 11.70
C LYS A 74 -8.71 -23.08 12.53
N LEU A 75 -7.63 -22.62 11.89
CA LEU A 75 -6.56 -21.88 12.54
C LEU A 75 -7.00 -20.45 12.92
N GLY A 76 -8.12 -19.95 12.39
CA GLY A 76 -8.61 -18.59 12.63
C GLY A 76 -8.03 -17.54 11.68
N LEU A 77 -7.50 -17.96 10.52
CA LEU A 77 -7.07 -17.04 9.47
C LEU A 77 -8.28 -16.33 8.87
N THR A 78 -8.16 -15.01 8.72
CA THR A 78 -9.17 -14.16 8.08
C THR A 78 -8.70 -13.62 6.73
N VAL A 79 -7.39 -13.59 6.50
CA VAL A 79 -6.78 -13.24 5.21
C VAL A 79 -5.56 -14.11 4.98
N LYS A 80 -5.37 -14.52 3.72
CA LYS A 80 -4.19 -15.25 3.26
C LYS A 80 -3.61 -14.51 2.06
N ILE A 81 -2.32 -14.20 2.11
CA ILE A 81 -1.56 -13.56 1.02
C ILE A 81 -0.21 -14.25 0.94
N ARG A 82 0.44 -14.20 -0.22
CA ARG A 82 1.80 -14.71 -0.40
C ARG A 82 2.77 -13.57 -0.68
N LYS A 83 4.02 -13.76 -0.27
CA LYS A 83 5.15 -12.96 -0.74
C LYS A 83 5.41 -13.27 -2.21
N LEU A 84 5.58 -12.22 -3.01
CA LEU A 84 5.86 -12.31 -4.44
C LEU A 84 7.37 -12.15 -4.71
N PRO A 85 7.89 -12.72 -5.81
CA PRO A 85 9.28 -12.52 -6.20
C PRO A 85 9.56 -11.05 -6.55
N PRO A 86 10.83 -10.60 -6.52
CA PRO A 86 11.20 -9.19 -6.75
C PRO A 86 10.74 -8.64 -8.12
N ASP A 87 10.69 -9.50 -9.14
CA ASP A 87 10.33 -9.20 -10.52
C ASP A 87 8.82 -9.37 -10.82
N ALA A 88 7.99 -9.60 -9.79
CA ALA A 88 6.57 -9.81 -9.98
C ALA A 88 5.94 -8.64 -10.74
N GLU A 89 5.23 -8.93 -11.82
CA GLU A 89 4.65 -7.90 -12.67
C GLU A 89 3.48 -7.16 -11.99
N ARG A 90 2.70 -7.90 -11.19
CA ARG A 90 1.48 -7.45 -10.52
C ARG A 90 1.52 -7.75 -9.03
N THR A 91 1.05 -6.83 -8.22
CA THR A 91 0.92 -6.96 -6.76
C THR A 91 -0.50 -6.60 -6.30
N ALA A 92 -0.78 -6.80 -5.02
CA ALA A 92 -2.00 -6.30 -4.39
C ALA A 92 -2.10 -4.76 -4.33
N MET A 93 -1.02 -4.04 -4.64
CA MET A 93 -1.00 -2.57 -4.58
C MET A 93 -1.76 -1.93 -5.76
N GLY A 94 -2.09 -2.72 -6.78
CA GLY A 94 -2.85 -2.28 -7.94
C GLY A 94 -1.97 -1.78 -9.08
N ILE A 95 -2.55 -1.72 -10.28
CA ILE A 95 -1.80 -1.44 -11.51
C ILE A 95 -1.11 -0.09 -11.49
N VAL A 96 -1.69 0.92 -10.86
CA VAL A 96 -1.11 2.26 -10.80
C VAL A 96 0.19 2.25 -10.01
N ALA A 97 0.20 1.62 -8.84
CA ALA A 97 1.40 1.47 -8.02
C ALA A 97 2.43 0.54 -8.68
N ASP A 98 1.99 -0.55 -9.30
CA ASP A 98 2.86 -1.48 -10.04
C ASP A 98 3.55 -0.83 -11.24
N THR A 99 2.85 0.04 -11.97
CA THR A 99 3.44 0.85 -13.04
C THR A 99 4.40 1.88 -12.46
N PHE A 100 3.98 2.61 -11.42
CA PHE A 100 4.75 3.69 -10.82
C PHE A 100 6.13 3.24 -10.34
N ARG A 101 6.22 2.12 -9.61
CA ARG A 101 7.48 1.60 -9.06
C ARG A 101 8.49 1.13 -10.11
N LYS A 102 8.07 0.97 -11.37
CA LYS A 102 8.91 0.54 -12.50
C LYS A 102 9.33 1.68 -13.41
N LEU A 103 8.81 2.88 -13.22
CA LEU A 103 9.20 4.02 -14.02
C LEU A 103 10.67 4.39 -13.76
N PRO A 104 11.43 4.78 -14.79
CA PRO A 104 12.87 5.06 -14.66
C PRO A 104 13.18 6.26 -13.78
N ASP A 105 12.22 7.16 -13.57
CA ASP A 105 12.33 8.35 -12.74
C ASP A 105 11.78 8.15 -11.31
N THR A 106 11.34 6.95 -10.97
CA THR A 106 10.83 6.60 -9.62
C THR A 106 11.91 5.90 -8.81
N TYR A 107 12.11 6.34 -7.57
CA TYR A 107 12.91 5.64 -6.58
C TYR A 107 12.06 4.54 -5.93
N CYS A 108 12.53 3.29 -5.93
CA CYS A 108 11.84 2.19 -5.26
C CYS A 108 12.84 1.22 -4.61
N GLY A 109 12.62 0.88 -3.34
CA GLY A 109 13.41 -0.14 -2.65
C GLY A 109 13.10 -1.55 -3.17
N THR A 110 14.01 -2.49 -2.96
CA THR A 110 13.91 -3.90 -3.43
C THR A 110 13.36 -4.86 -2.37
N ASP A 111 13.13 -4.36 -1.16
CA ASP A 111 12.59 -5.14 -0.04
C ASP A 111 11.15 -5.62 -0.29
N THR A 112 10.66 -6.48 0.61
CA THR A 112 9.29 -7.00 0.50
C THR A 112 8.26 -5.93 0.89
N ILE A 113 8.60 -5.17 1.94
CA ILE A 113 7.85 -4.00 2.39
C ILE A 113 8.68 -2.80 1.94
N SER A 114 8.18 -2.08 0.94
CA SER A 114 8.89 -0.99 0.30
C SER A 114 7.90 0.12 -0.06
N THR A 115 8.44 1.31 -0.31
CA THR A 115 7.72 2.47 -0.80
C THR A 115 8.41 2.96 -2.06
N ALA A 116 7.62 3.37 -3.05
CA ALA A 116 8.10 4.04 -4.24
C ALA A 116 7.88 5.56 -4.09
N GLY A 117 8.82 6.35 -4.58
CA GLY A 117 8.81 7.82 -4.46
C GLY A 117 9.29 8.51 -5.74
N TRP A 118 8.67 9.64 -6.07
CA TRP A 118 9.02 10.49 -7.23
C TRP A 118 9.02 11.98 -6.83
N GLY A 119 9.75 12.80 -7.58
CA GLY A 119 9.82 14.25 -7.42
C GLY A 119 10.88 14.69 -6.40
N LYS A 120 10.78 15.94 -5.94
CA LYS A 120 11.76 16.63 -5.07
C LYS A 120 12.28 15.80 -3.90
N HIS A 121 11.38 15.07 -3.22
CA HIS A 121 11.65 14.26 -2.04
C HIS A 121 11.46 12.76 -2.28
N GLY A 122 11.33 12.32 -3.53
CA GLY A 122 11.07 10.91 -3.86
C GLY A 122 12.12 9.94 -3.33
N LYS A 123 13.38 10.38 -3.21
CA LYS A 123 14.48 9.57 -2.67
C LYS A 123 14.30 9.19 -1.20
N GLU A 124 13.51 9.96 -0.44
CA GLU A 124 13.21 9.66 0.98
C GLU A 124 12.45 8.34 1.14
N ALA A 125 11.77 7.88 0.08
CA ALA A 125 11.11 6.58 0.07
C ALA A 125 12.08 5.41 0.30
N LEU A 126 13.36 5.56 -0.06
CA LEU A 126 14.40 4.56 0.15
C LEU A 126 14.97 4.56 1.57
N ILE A 127 14.74 5.61 2.34
CA ILE A 127 15.36 5.82 3.66
C ILE A 127 14.35 5.51 4.76
N GLY A 128 13.19 6.18 4.73
CA GLY A 128 12.17 6.09 5.77
C GLY A 128 10.79 5.68 5.25
N GLY A 129 10.67 5.28 3.98
CA GLY A 129 9.38 4.96 3.37
C GLY A 129 8.44 6.17 3.34
N LEU A 130 7.45 6.20 4.23
CA LEU A 130 6.49 7.30 4.38
C LEU A 130 6.82 8.26 5.53
N ASP A 131 7.96 8.09 6.22
CA ASP A 131 8.37 8.99 7.30
C ASP A 131 8.38 10.47 6.87
N TYR A 132 9.00 10.75 5.71
CA TYR A 132 9.05 12.10 5.15
C TYR A 132 7.65 12.71 4.92
N PRO A 133 6.74 12.11 4.12
CA PRO A 133 5.42 12.70 3.91
C PRO A 133 4.62 12.84 5.21
N ILE A 134 4.75 11.92 6.18
CA ILE A 134 4.05 11.99 7.46
C ILE A 134 4.50 13.21 8.28
N HIS A 135 5.81 13.48 8.33
CA HIS A 135 6.37 14.54 9.17
C HIS A 135 6.50 15.90 8.48
N ASN A 136 6.26 15.99 7.18
CA ASN A 136 6.46 17.22 6.39
C ASN A 136 5.16 17.74 5.74
N GLY A 137 4.00 17.47 6.35
CA GLY A 137 2.72 17.99 5.88
C GLY A 137 2.21 17.37 4.59
N GLY A 138 2.64 16.14 4.29
CA GLY A 138 2.12 15.36 3.17
C GLY A 138 0.63 15.07 3.33
N LYS A 139 -0.02 14.77 2.20
CA LYS A 139 -1.46 14.47 2.15
C LYS A 139 -1.68 13.06 1.61
N ALA A 140 -2.69 12.38 2.12
CA ALA A 140 -3.17 11.13 1.54
C ALA A 140 -4.21 11.42 0.45
N LEU A 141 -4.04 10.83 -0.73
CA LEU A 141 -4.98 10.86 -1.83
C LEU A 141 -5.53 9.45 -2.07
N MET A 142 -6.82 9.29 -1.81
CA MET A 142 -7.53 8.00 -1.92
C MET A 142 -8.44 8.01 -3.15
N LEU A 143 -8.02 7.36 -4.23
CA LEU A 143 -8.74 7.31 -5.51
C LEU A 143 -9.49 5.99 -5.64
N GLY A 144 -10.80 6.01 -5.34
CA GLY A 144 -11.66 4.84 -5.47
C GLY A 144 -11.33 3.70 -4.51
N VAL A 145 -10.69 4.03 -3.38
CA VAL A 145 -10.34 3.12 -2.29
C VAL A 145 -10.74 3.75 -0.96
N ASP A 146 -10.96 2.90 0.04
CA ASP A 146 -11.30 3.33 1.40
C ASP A 146 -10.05 3.60 2.26
N ILE A 147 -10.28 4.14 3.45
CA ILE A 147 -9.23 4.43 4.44
C ILE A 147 -8.46 3.18 4.89
N TYR A 148 -9.02 1.98 4.75
CA TYR A 148 -8.33 0.74 5.17
C TYR A 148 -7.18 0.34 4.24
N LYS A 149 -7.03 1.03 3.11
CA LYS A 149 -5.87 0.93 2.22
C LYS A 149 -4.74 1.92 2.54
N LEU A 150 -4.97 2.91 3.42
CA LEU A 150 -3.97 3.94 3.72
C LEU A 150 -2.76 3.37 4.48
N THR A 151 -1.60 3.31 3.83
CA THR A 151 -0.37 2.75 4.41
C THR A 151 0.16 3.58 5.58
N ALA A 152 0.03 4.92 5.55
CA ALA A 152 0.46 5.77 6.67
C ALA A 152 -0.14 5.36 8.03
N MET A 153 -1.32 4.72 8.06
CA MET A 153 -1.91 4.22 9.31
C MET A 153 -1.01 3.20 10.03
N HIS A 154 -0.16 2.47 9.29
CA HIS A 154 0.77 1.52 9.87
C HIS A 154 1.90 2.16 10.69
N TYR A 155 2.21 3.43 10.41
CA TYR A 155 3.21 4.18 11.19
C TYR A 155 2.64 4.62 12.54
N VAL A 156 1.31 4.71 12.66
CA VAL A 156 0.62 5.02 13.92
C VAL A 156 0.51 3.79 14.83
N GLU A 157 0.46 2.59 14.26
CA GLU A 157 0.40 1.33 15.04
C GLU A 157 1.60 1.13 15.99
N GLY A 158 2.74 1.77 15.70
CA GLY A 158 3.92 1.71 16.57
C GLY A 158 3.85 2.59 17.81
N ILE A 159 2.89 3.52 17.87
CA ILE A 159 2.75 4.53 18.93
C ILE A 159 1.39 4.47 19.65
N THR A 160 0.59 3.45 19.36
CA THR A 160 -0.68 3.21 20.05
C THR A 160 -0.45 2.80 21.51
N PRO A 161 -1.35 3.18 22.44
CA PRO A 161 -1.27 2.79 23.84
C PRO A 161 -1.16 1.27 24.06
N GLU A 162 -0.47 0.84 25.11
CA GLU A 162 -0.23 -0.58 25.41
C GLU A 162 -1.52 -1.39 25.58
N ASP A 163 -2.55 -0.82 26.20
CA ASP A 163 -3.86 -1.44 26.40
C ASP A 163 -4.62 -1.66 25.09
N ILE A 164 -4.40 -0.79 24.09
CA ILE A 164 -4.89 -0.99 22.72
C ILE A 164 -4.09 -2.11 22.05
N ASN A 165 -2.75 -2.06 22.12
CA ASN A 165 -1.90 -3.10 21.51
C ASN A 165 -2.16 -4.49 22.09
N ALA A 166 -2.42 -4.59 23.38
CA ALA A 166 -2.73 -5.85 24.07
C ALA A 166 -4.00 -6.54 23.52
N GLN A 167 -5.00 -5.78 23.06
CA GLN A 167 -6.21 -6.33 22.43
C GLN A 167 -5.92 -7.03 21.10
N PHE A 168 -4.77 -6.72 20.48
CA PHE A 168 -4.36 -7.24 19.19
C PHE A 168 -3.19 -8.24 19.28
N ALA A 169 -2.79 -8.63 20.50
CA ALA A 169 -1.69 -9.57 20.70
C ALA A 169 -2.02 -10.98 20.13
N PRO A 170 -1.05 -11.66 19.46
CA PRO A 170 -1.25 -13.03 18.99
C PRO A 170 -1.49 -14.01 20.15
N THR A 171 -2.37 -14.98 19.93
CA THR A 171 -2.61 -16.07 20.91
C THR A 171 -1.42 -17.03 20.97
N ASP A 172 -1.28 -17.77 22.08
CA ASP A 172 -0.22 -18.76 22.26
C ASP A 172 -0.25 -19.89 21.22
N GLU A 173 -1.43 -20.22 20.70
CA GLU A 173 -1.62 -21.19 19.61
C GLU A 173 -0.96 -20.71 18.31
N ILE A 174 -0.92 -19.40 18.08
CA ILE A 174 -0.47 -18.79 16.83
C ILE A 174 1.03 -18.47 16.87
N LYS A 175 1.56 -18.11 18.04
CA LYS A 175 2.98 -17.72 18.22
C LYS A 175 3.98 -18.69 17.56
N PRO A 176 3.84 -20.03 17.64
CA PRO A 176 4.75 -20.97 16.98
C PRO A 176 4.75 -20.82 15.45
N HIS A 177 3.59 -20.54 14.85
CA HIS A 177 3.46 -20.34 13.40
C HIS A 177 4.10 -19.02 12.96
N ILE A 178 4.06 -17.99 13.82
CA ILE A 178 4.78 -16.72 13.59
C ILE A 178 6.28 -16.92 13.64
N SER A 179 6.78 -17.56 14.71
CA SER A 179 8.22 -17.80 14.86
C SER A 179 8.81 -18.68 13.74
N ALA A 180 7.98 -19.56 13.16
CA ALA A 180 8.38 -20.40 12.04
C ALA A 180 8.34 -19.68 10.68
N GLY A 181 7.95 -18.40 10.63
CA GLY A 181 7.76 -17.68 9.37
C GLY A 181 6.72 -18.36 8.48
N ARG A 182 5.73 -19.03 9.08
CA ARG A 182 4.58 -19.62 8.36
C ARG A 182 3.39 -18.70 8.40
N VAL A 183 3.31 -17.88 9.44
CA VAL A 183 2.26 -16.89 9.61
C VAL A 183 2.89 -15.55 9.98
N ALA A 184 2.35 -14.42 9.54
CA ALA A 184 2.51 -13.18 10.32
C ALA A 184 1.15 -12.78 10.85
N VAL A 185 1.10 -11.89 11.84
CA VAL A 185 -0.16 -11.53 12.50
C VAL A 185 -0.35 -10.04 12.44
N ARG A 186 -1.52 -9.65 11.95
CA ARG A 186 -2.11 -8.33 12.21
C ARG A 186 -3.54 -8.55 12.69
N SER A 187 -3.73 -8.49 14.00
CA SER A 187 -5.06 -8.57 14.59
C SER A 187 -5.78 -7.24 14.35
N ARG A 188 -7.01 -7.30 13.82
CA ARG A 188 -7.88 -6.13 13.60
C ARG A 188 -9.21 -6.24 14.34
N SER A 189 -9.41 -7.30 15.14
CA SER A 189 -10.63 -7.52 15.92
C SER A 189 -10.34 -7.60 17.43
N PRO A 190 -11.07 -6.84 18.27
CA PRO A 190 -11.04 -6.96 19.73
C PRO A 190 -11.52 -8.32 20.25
N THR A 191 -12.17 -9.13 19.42
CA THR A 191 -12.76 -10.43 19.81
C THR A 191 -11.76 -11.60 19.79
N GLY A 192 -10.45 -11.33 19.62
CA GLY A 192 -9.39 -12.33 19.80
C GLY A 192 -9.27 -13.36 18.67
N LYS A 193 -9.93 -13.16 17.53
CA LYS A 193 -9.81 -14.02 16.33
C LYS A 193 -9.59 -13.17 15.09
N SER A 194 -8.35 -12.74 14.87
CA SER A 194 -7.94 -12.17 13.58
C SER A 194 -6.47 -12.45 13.35
N MET A 195 -6.19 -13.29 12.34
CA MET A 195 -4.85 -13.63 11.88
C MET A 195 -4.69 -13.30 10.40
N VAL A 196 -3.54 -12.72 10.02
CA VAL A 196 -3.15 -12.49 8.62
C VAL A 196 -1.64 -12.53 8.44
N GLN A 197 -1.18 -13.55 7.70
CA GLN A 197 -0.15 -13.53 6.64
C GLN A 197 0.35 -14.97 6.49
N ASP A 198 0.56 -15.48 5.28
CA ASP A 198 1.37 -16.68 5.02
C ASP A 198 2.66 -16.16 4.38
N THR A 199 3.78 -16.20 5.10
CA THR A 199 5.06 -15.70 4.60
C THR A 199 5.71 -16.63 3.57
N GLY A 200 5.06 -17.74 3.22
CA GLY A 200 5.52 -18.67 2.19
C GLY A 200 6.72 -19.48 2.67
N TYR A 201 6.47 -20.75 2.95
CA TYR A 201 7.46 -21.79 2.65
C TYR A 201 6.84 -22.81 1.73
N GLY A 202 7.42 -22.90 0.54
CA GLY A 202 7.50 -24.14 -0.24
C GLY A 202 6.20 -24.66 -0.82
N VAL A 203 6.18 -24.75 -2.14
CA VAL A 203 5.49 -25.83 -2.83
C VAL A 203 5.80 -27.15 -2.12
N GLN A 204 4.76 -27.86 -1.68
CA GLN A 204 4.70 -29.31 -1.81
C GLN A 204 3.53 -29.64 -2.71
#